data_AF-A0A7S4UWH9-F1
#
_entry.id   AF-A0A7S4UWH9-F1
#
_cell.length_a   1.000
_cell.length_b   1.000
_cell.length_c   1.000
_cell.angle_alpha   90.00
_cell.angle_beta   90.00
_cell.angle_gamma   90.00
#
_symmetry.space_group_name_H-M   'P 1'
#
loop_
_entity.id
_entity.type
_entity.pdbx_description
1 polymer ?
#
loop_
_entity_poly.entity_id
_entity_poly.type
_entity_poly.pdbx_seq_one_letter_code
_entity_poly.pdbx_strand_id
1 'polypeptide(L)'
;MIEYPQHRFGIFSILFRLRGSALVQAILPAFLSTLGLYLWVTLGSISIANNATERPIFHPYAIGIIIVAFTFLITFRANLGYSRYWEAATDVHQMLSKWLDVGIQLGAFHRQAASYDDIRPPAFGHYPHIQNLSATRKRHQASLQNLKDQIDDAIDSNDYPAQRLLKDPRGDINAPGASPNPFTDRIPLPSLNSRQHGYKQSSNAPTAAAADNDSKRLKVSVKIDGGQQMQPPSLFLQECAHLMSLLSAVAMSTLRNDIEGTETPLIQYVPGSPWPPVDPDKLSPHIRRQFHYENTLVITCRSLFNYSRNAKTTTLYNAARPFRVLGGVSDAEIQLLQNARGPSAKVALVSFWVQEFIARETMNGSVGNVSGPIISRLTQEISDGMLL
;
A
#
# COMPACT_ATOMS: atom_id res chain seq x y z
N MET A 1 -4.75 2.61 -1.99
CA MET A 1 -5.27 3.97 -2.30
C MET A 1 -5.80 3.98 -3.73
N ILE A 2 -7.00 4.50 -3.96
CA ILE A 2 -7.56 4.64 -5.32
C ILE A 2 -6.83 5.82 -5.97
N GLU A 3 -6.08 5.55 -7.04
CA GLU A 3 -5.45 6.62 -7.81
C GLU A 3 -6.52 7.30 -8.68
N TYR A 4 -6.84 8.54 -8.34
CA TYR A 4 -7.66 9.39 -9.21
C TYR A 4 -6.74 10.07 -10.22
N PRO A 5 -6.96 9.87 -11.53
CA PRO A 5 -6.14 10.53 -12.53
C PRO A 5 -6.36 12.05 -12.44
N GLN A 6 -5.27 12.81 -12.31
CA GLN A 6 -5.28 14.28 -12.20
C GLN A 6 -5.51 14.96 -13.56
N HIS A 7 -6.55 14.56 -14.30
CA HIS A 7 -6.94 15.26 -15.51
C HIS A 7 -7.70 16.54 -15.14
N ARG A 8 -7.59 17.60 -15.98
CA ARG A 8 -8.33 18.86 -15.82
C ARG A 8 -9.85 18.66 -15.73
N PHE A 9 -10.35 17.55 -16.25
CA PHE A 9 -11.74 17.10 -16.21
C PHE A 9 -11.89 15.74 -15.49
N GLY A 10 -11.11 15.50 -14.44
CA GLY A 10 -11.02 14.20 -13.75
C GLY A 10 -12.38 13.63 -13.31
N ILE A 11 -13.33 14.50 -12.94
CA ILE A 11 -14.69 14.11 -12.55
C ILE A 11 -15.41 13.35 -13.67
N PHE A 12 -15.33 13.83 -14.92
CA PHE A 12 -15.98 13.15 -16.03
C PHE A 12 -15.38 11.77 -16.29
N SER A 13 -14.06 11.64 -16.18
CA SER A 13 -13.40 10.33 -16.33
C SER A 13 -13.83 9.33 -15.25
N ILE A 14 -14.15 9.81 -14.04
CA ILE A 14 -14.62 8.98 -12.93
C ILE A 14 -16.11 8.63 -13.12
N LEU A 15 -16.94 9.61 -13.49
CA LEU A 15 -18.38 9.41 -13.71
C LEU A 15 -18.66 8.42 -14.84
N PHE A 16 -17.90 8.47 -15.93
CA PHE A 16 -18.07 7.57 -17.08
C PHE A 16 -17.34 6.22 -16.94
N ARG A 17 -16.70 5.96 -15.79
CA ARG A 17 -16.07 4.65 -15.55
C ARG A 17 -17.17 3.60 -15.37
N LEU A 18 -17.43 2.79 -16.40
CA LEU A 18 -18.50 1.79 -16.35
C LEU A 18 -18.29 0.71 -15.27
N ARG A 19 -17.03 0.39 -14.97
CA ARG A 19 -16.67 -0.73 -14.07
C ARG A 19 -16.70 -0.29 -12.61
N GLY A 20 -17.58 -0.93 -11.83
CA GLY A 20 -17.73 -0.67 -10.39
C GLY A 20 -18.40 0.67 -10.07
N SER A 21 -18.96 1.36 -11.06
CA SER A 21 -19.68 2.61 -10.85
C SER A 21 -21.11 2.34 -10.40
N ALA A 22 -21.49 2.99 -9.29
CA ALA A 22 -22.86 3.00 -8.79
C ALA A 22 -23.83 3.69 -9.77
N LEU A 23 -23.32 4.59 -10.64
CA LEU A 23 -24.15 5.30 -11.62
C LEU A 23 -24.73 4.32 -12.64
N VAL A 24 -23.91 3.41 -13.17
CA VAL A 24 -24.38 2.38 -14.12
C VAL A 24 -25.44 1.49 -13.48
N GLN A 25 -25.24 1.12 -12.21
CA GLN A 25 -26.19 0.31 -11.45
C GLN A 25 -27.51 1.06 -11.19
N ALA A 26 -27.47 2.39 -11.06
CA ALA A 26 -28.65 3.22 -10.85
C ALA A 26 -29.42 3.54 -12.15
N ILE A 27 -28.76 3.52 -13.32
CA ILE A 27 -29.40 3.83 -14.61
C ILE A 27 -30.55 2.87 -14.91
N LEU A 28 -30.35 1.56 -14.75
CA LEU A 28 -31.38 0.57 -15.09
C LEU A 28 -32.66 0.74 -14.24
N PRO A 29 -32.63 0.78 -12.89
CA PRO A 29 -33.82 1.00 -12.09
C PRO A 29 -34.42 2.39 -12.30
N ALA A 30 -33.61 3.43 -12.53
CA ALA A 30 -34.11 4.75 -12.87
C ALA A 30 -34.88 4.74 -14.20
N PHE A 31 -34.31 4.10 -15.23
CA PHE A 31 -34.94 3.95 -16.54
C PHE A 31 -36.24 3.14 -16.46
N LEU A 32 -36.23 2.00 -15.76
CA LEU A 32 -37.43 1.18 -15.55
C LEU A 32 -38.52 1.95 -14.78
N SER A 33 -38.13 2.76 -13.79
CA SER A 33 -39.05 3.62 -13.05
C SER A 33 -39.68 4.70 -13.96
N THR A 34 -38.86 5.40 -14.75
CA THR A 34 -39.34 6.40 -15.72
C THR A 34 -40.22 5.78 -16.79
N LEU A 35 -39.84 4.62 -17.32
CA LEU A 35 -40.63 3.87 -18.31
C LEU A 35 -41.96 3.41 -17.72
N GLY A 36 -41.96 2.88 -16.50
CA GLY A 36 -43.17 2.47 -15.78
C GLY A 36 -44.12 3.64 -15.57
N LEU A 37 -43.61 4.80 -15.16
CA LEU A 37 -44.40 6.02 -15.01
C LEU A 37 -44.95 6.50 -16.37
N TYR A 38 -44.13 6.48 -17.42
CA TYR A 38 -44.54 6.85 -18.77
C TYR A 38 -45.65 5.93 -19.30
N LEU A 39 -45.51 4.61 -19.17
CA LEU A 39 -46.51 3.63 -19.58
C LEU A 39 -47.80 3.78 -18.75
N TRP A 40 -47.68 4.01 -17.44
CA TRP A 40 -48.82 4.26 -16.57
C TRP A 40 -49.59 5.52 -16.98
N VAL A 41 -48.89 6.61 -17.30
CA VAL A 41 -49.51 7.86 -17.78
C VAL A 41 -50.14 7.68 -19.16
N THR A 42 -49.47 7.01 -20.10
CA THR A 42 -49.96 6.90 -21.49
C THR A 42 -51.05 5.85 -21.68
N LEU A 43 -51.00 4.72 -20.95
CA LEU A 43 -52.02 3.67 -21.01
C LEU A 43 -53.16 3.92 -20.02
N GLY A 44 -52.88 4.54 -18.87
CA GLY A 44 -53.85 4.81 -17.80
C GLY A 44 -54.61 6.14 -17.91
N SER A 45 -54.21 7.03 -18.82
CA SER A 45 -54.81 8.36 -19.01
C SER A 45 -56.29 8.35 -19.40
N ILE A 46 -56.87 7.21 -19.76
CA ILE A 46 -58.32 7.08 -20.01
C ILE A 46 -59.15 7.09 -18.72
N SER A 47 -58.58 6.78 -17.54
CA SER A 47 -59.39 6.60 -16.30
C SER A 47 -59.03 7.51 -15.11
N ILE A 48 -57.89 8.20 -15.11
CA ILE A 48 -57.40 9.00 -13.96
C ILE A 48 -58.13 10.34 -13.80
N ALA A 49 -58.72 10.88 -14.88
CA ALA A 49 -59.38 12.19 -14.85
C ALA A 49 -60.61 12.27 -13.89
N ASN A 50 -61.21 11.14 -13.52
CA ASN A 50 -62.51 11.12 -12.83
C ASN A 50 -62.46 10.77 -11.33
N ASN A 51 -61.33 10.26 -10.80
CA ASN A 51 -61.27 9.85 -9.40
C ASN A 51 -60.62 10.93 -8.51
N ALA A 52 -61.46 11.71 -7.81
CA ALA A 52 -61.04 12.75 -6.87
C ALA A 52 -60.17 12.23 -5.70
N THR A 53 -60.19 10.92 -5.44
CA THR A 53 -59.49 10.25 -4.35
C THR A 53 -57.98 10.08 -4.58
N GLU A 54 -57.46 10.16 -5.81
CA GLU A 54 -56.02 9.96 -6.09
C GLU A 54 -55.17 11.25 -6.01
N ARG A 55 -55.81 12.43 -5.85
CA ARG A 55 -55.12 13.73 -5.79
C ARG A 55 -54.09 13.93 -4.66
N PRO A 56 -54.21 13.35 -3.45
CA PRO A 56 -53.27 13.68 -2.37
C PRO A 56 -51.88 13.07 -2.55
N ILE A 57 -51.77 11.92 -3.24
CA ILE A 57 -50.46 11.23 -3.45
C ILE A 57 -49.61 12.01 -4.47
N PHE A 58 -50.24 12.67 -5.44
CA PHE A 58 -49.55 13.48 -6.46
C PHE A 58 -49.33 14.93 -6.02
N HIS A 59 -49.63 15.28 -4.75
CA HIS A 59 -49.36 16.62 -4.26
C HIS A 59 -47.84 16.84 -4.15
N PRO A 60 -47.27 17.93 -4.69
CA PRO A 60 -45.83 18.17 -4.69
C PRO A 60 -45.20 18.14 -3.28
N TYR A 61 -45.96 18.56 -2.26
CA TYR A 61 -45.52 18.47 -0.85
C TYR A 61 -45.32 17.03 -0.35
N ALA A 62 -46.21 16.08 -0.70
CA ALA A 62 -46.08 14.69 -0.26
C ALA A 62 -44.83 14.04 -0.88
N ILE A 63 -44.60 14.28 -2.17
CA ILE A 63 -43.40 13.85 -2.88
C ILE A 63 -42.15 14.50 -2.27
N GLY A 64 -42.21 15.79 -1.93
CA GLY A 64 -41.12 16.50 -1.25
C GLY A 64 -40.70 15.84 0.06
N ILE A 65 -41.67 15.47 0.92
CA ILE A 65 -41.40 14.76 2.19
C ILE A 65 -40.72 13.41 1.93
N ILE A 66 -41.21 12.66 0.94
CA ILE A 66 -40.61 11.37 0.54
C ILE A 66 -39.17 11.55 0.05
N ILE A 67 -38.90 12.54 -0.81
CA ILE A 67 -37.55 12.85 -1.29
C ILE A 67 -36.62 13.19 -0.13
N VAL A 68 -37.06 14.02 0.81
CA VAL A 68 -36.26 14.40 1.98
C VAL A 68 -35.96 13.17 2.85
N ALA A 69 -36.96 12.32 3.11
CA ALA A 69 -36.79 11.10 3.89
C ALA A 69 -35.80 10.13 3.24
N PHE A 70 -35.90 9.89 1.93
CA PHE A 70 -34.96 9.03 1.22
C PHE A 70 -33.55 9.63 1.13
N THR A 71 -33.44 10.93 0.88
CA THR A 71 -32.14 11.63 0.86
C THR A 71 -31.44 11.49 2.20
N PHE A 72 -32.18 11.66 3.29
CA PHE A 72 -31.68 11.44 4.64
C PHE A 72 -31.20 10.00 4.82
N LEU A 73 -32.04 9.00 4.54
CA LEU A 73 -31.67 7.58 4.69
C LEU A 73 -30.44 7.17 3.86
N ILE A 74 -30.33 7.65 2.63
CA ILE A 74 -29.17 7.40 1.75
C ILE A 74 -27.91 8.02 2.36
N THR A 75 -27.99 9.26 2.84
CA THR A 75 -26.86 9.96 3.47
C THR A 75 -26.38 9.23 4.72
N PHE A 76 -27.29 8.81 5.60
CA PHE A 76 -26.95 8.05 6.80
C PHE A 76 -26.30 6.71 6.47
N ARG A 77 -26.86 5.97 5.50
CA ARG A 77 -26.29 4.69 5.05
C ARG A 77 -24.90 4.87 4.44
N ALA A 78 -24.71 5.90 3.62
CA ALA A 78 -23.42 6.23 3.04
C ALA A 78 -22.38 6.58 4.11
N ASN A 79 -22.77 7.37 5.12
CA ASN A 79 -21.89 7.73 6.22
C ASN A 79 -21.47 6.51 7.05
N LEU A 80 -22.40 5.61 7.39
CA LEU A 80 -22.08 4.36 8.09
C LEU A 80 -21.13 3.46 7.28
N GLY A 81 -21.37 3.34 5.97
CA GLY A 81 -20.47 2.60 5.07
C GLY A 81 -19.08 3.20 4.98
N TYR A 82 -19.00 4.53 4.94
CA TYR A 82 -17.74 5.27 4.91
C TYR A 82 -16.92 5.08 6.20
N SER A 83 -17.55 5.18 7.38
CA SER A 83 -16.87 4.95 8.65
C SER A 83 -16.31 3.53 8.75
N ARG A 84 -17.10 2.51 8.41
CA ARG A 84 -16.65 1.11 8.41
C ARG A 84 -15.50 0.86 7.44
N TYR A 85 -15.50 1.52 6.29
CA TYR A 85 -14.40 1.42 5.33
C TYR A 85 -13.09 1.98 5.91
N TRP A 86 -13.15 3.14 6.57
CA TRP A 86 -11.94 3.77 7.14
C TRP A 86 -11.44 3.07 8.40
N GLU A 87 -12.33 2.50 9.21
CA GLU A 87 -11.97 1.61 10.32
C GLU A 87 -11.14 0.43 9.79
N ALA A 88 -11.70 -0.35 8.86
CA ALA A 88 -10.99 -1.50 8.27
C ALA A 88 -9.68 -1.10 7.57
N ALA A 89 -9.63 0.05 6.88
CA ALA A 89 -8.40 0.54 6.26
C ALA A 89 -7.33 0.89 7.31
N THR A 90 -7.74 1.49 8.43
CA THR A 90 -6.85 1.85 9.53
C THR A 90 -6.31 0.60 10.21
N ASP A 91 -7.15 -0.41 10.45
CA ASP A 91 -6.75 -1.68 11.06
C ASP A 91 -5.71 -2.41 10.21
N VAL A 92 -5.91 -2.45 8.89
CA VAL A 92 -4.94 -3.02 7.94
C VAL A 92 -3.60 -2.26 7.97
N HIS A 93 -3.64 -0.93 8.08
CA HIS A 93 -2.43 -0.12 8.19
C HIS A 93 -1.71 -0.33 9.53
N GLN A 94 -2.45 -0.46 10.62
CA GLN A 94 -1.89 -0.76 11.94
C GLN A 94 -1.26 -2.14 11.97
N MET A 95 -1.95 -3.18 11.46
CA MET A 95 -1.41 -4.53 11.29
C MET A 95 -0.08 -4.53 10.53
N LEU A 96 -0.03 -3.88 9.36
CA LEU A 96 1.21 -3.79 8.57
C LEU A 96 2.31 -3.02 9.30
N SER A 97 1.97 -1.95 10.02
CA SER A 97 2.94 -1.17 10.80
C SER A 97 3.58 -2.03 11.89
N LYS A 98 2.77 -2.80 12.61
CA LYS A 98 3.22 -3.70 13.69
C LYS A 98 4.19 -4.76 13.18
N TRP A 99 3.86 -5.41 12.07
CA TRP A 99 4.74 -6.39 11.44
C TRP A 99 6.01 -5.75 10.88
N LEU A 100 5.92 -4.55 10.31
CA LEU A 100 7.11 -3.82 9.86
C LEU A 100 8.04 -3.48 11.03
N ASP A 101 7.51 -3.02 12.15
CA ASP A 101 8.27 -2.71 13.36
C ASP A 101 9.01 -3.94 13.90
N VAL A 102 8.36 -5.11 13.91
CA VAL A 102 8.99 -6.39 14.27
C VAL A 102 10.17 -6.69 13.35
N GLY A 103 9.99 -6.57 12.03
CA GLY A 103 11.05 -6.81 11.06
C GLY A 103 12.24 -5.85 11.23
N ILE A 104 11.97 -4.57 11.51
CA ILE A 104 13.01 -3.56 11.76
C ILE A 104 13.76 -3.86 13.06
N GLN A 105 13.05 -4.19 14.13
CA GLN A 105 13.65 -4.50 15.44
C GLN A 105 14.52 -5.77 15.36
N LEU A 106 14.03 -6.84 14.73
CA LEU A 106 14.83 -8.05 14.48
C LEU A 106 16.10 -7.72 13.69
N GLY A 107 15.98 -6.89 12.65
CA GLY A 107 17.13 -6.42 11.88
C GLY A 107 18.13 -5.61 12.70
N ALA A 108 17.64 -4.77 13.61
CA ALA A 108 18.47 -3.96 14.50
C ALA A 108 19.20 -4.83 15.54
N PHE A 109 18.50 -5.76 16.18
CA PHE A 109 19.08 -6.65 17.19
C PHE A 109 20.09 -7.62 16.59
N HIS A 110 19.76 -8.21 15.44
CA HIS A 110 20.70 -9.05 14.71
C HIS A 110 22.03 -8.33 14.44
N ARG A 111 21.98 -7.05 14.07
CA ARG A 111 23.18 -6.24 13.86
C ARG A 111 23.95 -5.94 15.13
N GLN A 112 23.37 -6.09 16.32
CA GLN A 112 24.08 -5.93 17.60
C GLN A 112 24.86 -7.18 18.01
N ALA A 113 24.61 -8.34 17.40
CA ALA A 113 25.36 -9.54 17.70
C ALA A 113 26.83 -9.41 17.25
N ALA A 114 27.74 -9.82 18.14
CA ALA A 114 29.19 -9.72 17.91
C ALA A 114 29.67 -10.55 16.71
N SER A 115 28.94 -11.61 16.35
CA SER A 115 29.22 -12.45 15.18
C SER A 115 29.09 -11.75 13.84
N TYR A 116 28.50 -10.54 13.80
CA TYR A 116 28.29 -9.77 12.58
C TYR A 116 28.96 -8.40 12.62
N ASP A 117 29.94 -8.19 13.52
CA ASP A 117 30.69 -6.94 13.59
C ASP A 117 31.46 -6.65 12.28
N ASP A 118 31.83 -7.69 11.52
CA ASP A 118 32.52 -7.60 10.22
C ASP A 118 31.60 -7.15 9.07
N ILE A 119 30.31 -7.52 9.13
CA ILE A 119 29.29 -7.16 8.11
C ILE A 119 28.51 -5.91 8.52
N ARG A 120 28.68 -5.42 9.77
CA ARG A 120 27.95 -4.26 10.27
C ARG A 120 28.28 -3.05 9.40
N PRO A 121 27.27 -2.38 8.80
CA PRO A 121 27.54 -1.15 8.09
C PRO A 121 28.14 -0.16 9.09
N PRO A 122 29.17 0.61 8.70
CA PRO A 122 29.78 1.61 9.57
C PRO A 122 28.67 2.49 10.15
N ALA A 123 28.65 2.62 11.48
CA ALA A 123 27.64 3.42 12.15
C ALA A 123 27.69 4.86 11.61
N PHE A 124 26.61 5.62 11.73
CA PHE A 124 26.58 7.02 11.27
C PHE A 124 27.78 7.85 11.79
N GLY A 125 28.28 7.51 12.99
CA GLY A 125 29.49 8.11 13.57
C GLY A 125 30.84 7.67 12.96
N HIS A 126 30.93 6.59 12.19
CA HIS A 126 32.21 6.14 11.61
C HIS A 126 32.67 6.97 10.39
N TYR A 127 31.82 7.86 9.88
CA TYR A 127 32.15 8.74 8.77
C TYR A 127 32.61 10.11 9.28
N PRO A 128 33.93 10.38 9.35
CA PRO A 128 34.45 11.64 9.92
C PRO A 128 33.94 12.87 9.18
N HIS A 129 33.71 12.77 7.87
CA HIS A 129 33.16 13.86 7.06
C HIS A 129 31.72 14.21 7.43
N ILE A 130 30.92 13.26 7.92
CA ILE A 130 29.54 13.50 8.37
C ILE A 130 29.51 14.03 9.80
N GLN A 131 30.43 13.58 10.67
CA GLN A 131 30.58 14.14 12.02
C GLN A 131 30.89 15.65 11.98
N ASN A 132 31.69 16.08 11.01
CA ASN A 132 31.97 17.50 10.83
C ASN A 132 30.68 18.30 10.52
N LEU A 133 29.73 17.74 9.78
CA LEU A 133 28.46 18.42 9.48
C LEU A 133 27.56 18.54 10.71
N SER A 134 27.50 17.51 11.57
CA SER A 134 26.70 17.57 12.80
C SER A 134 27.33 18.52 13.83
N ALA A 135 28.66 18.54 13.93
CA ALA A 135 29.38 19.54 14.73
C ALA A 135 29.15 20.96 14.20
N THR A 136 29.18 21.16 12.88
CA THR A 136 28.88 22.46 12.25
C THR A 136 27.44 22.90 12.50
N ARG A 137 26.45 21.99 12.45
CA ARG A 137 25.05 22.32 12.81
C ARG A 137 24.92 22.76 14.26
N LYS A 138 25.58 22.08 15.21
CA LYS A 138 25.59 22.49 16.63
C LYS A 138 26.21 23.88 16.81
N ARG A 139 27.33 24.16 16.13
CA ARG A 139 27.95 25.50 16.14
C ARG A 139 27.01 26.56 15.57
N HIS A 140 26.30 26.25 14.48
CA HIS A 140 25.33 27.17 13.86
C HIS A 140 24.10 27.40 14.75
N GLN A 141 23.60 26.36 15.44
CA GLN A 141 22.51 26.52 16.42
C GLN A 141 22.95 27.37 17.62
N ALA A 142 24.15 27.15 18.16
CA ALA A 142 24.70 27.98 19.23
C ALA A 142 24.86 29.44 18.77
N SER A 143 25.31 29.67 17.52
CA SER A 143 25.41 31.01 16.95
C SER A 143 24.04 31.68 16.80
N LEU A 144 23.00 30.95 16.39
CA LEU A 144 21.64 31.46 16.28
C LEU A 144 21.03 31.76 17.65
N GLN A 145 21.30 30.91 18.63
CA GLN A 145 20.85 31.13 20.00
C GLN A 145 21.48 32.39 20.59
N ASN A 146 22.81 32.53 20.49
CA ASN A 146 23.51 33.73 20.94
C ASN A 146 22.98 35.00 20.25
N LEU A 147 22.64 34.92 18.95
CA LEU A 147 22.09 36.05 18.21
C LEU A 147 20.66 36.38 18.66
N LYS A 148 19.87 35.37 18.99
CA LYS A 148 18.53 35.56 19.57
C LYS A 148 18.61 36.20 20.95
N ASP A 149 19.49 35.70 21.81
CA ASP A 149 19.67 36.24 23.16
C ASP A 149 20.11 37.72 23.10
N GLN A 150 21.01 38.07 22.16
CA GLN A 150 21.38 39.48 21.92
C GLN A 150 20.22 40.35 21.44
N ILE A 151 19.32 39.81 20.61
CA ILE A 151 18.12 40.54 20.17
C ILE A 151 17.18 40.74 21.36
N ASP A 152 16.95 39.69 22.16
CA ASP A 152 16.05 39.75 23.31
C ASP A 152 16.59 40.75 24.37
N ASP A 153 17.90 40.75 24.65
CA ASP A 153 18.55 41.75 25.52
C ASP A 153 18.43 43.19 24.97
N ALA A 154 18.53 43.37 23.65
CA ALA A 154 18.33 44.65 22.99
C ALA A 154 16.86 45.12 23.06
N ILE A 155 15.90 44.17 23.04
CA ILE A 155 14.48 44.47 23.19
C ILE A 155 14.17 44.93 24.62
N ASP A 156 14.73 44.26 25.63
CA ASP A 156 14.47 44.51 27.05
C ASP A 156 15.17 45.75 27.58
N SER A 157 16.34 46.11 27.02
CA SER A 157 17.09 47.30 27.44
C SER A 157 16.40 48.63 27.12
N ASN A 158 15.26 48.62 26.40
CA ASN A 158 14.43 49.80 26.09
C ASN A 158 15.17 50.93 25.35
N ASP A 159 16.42 50.70 24.94
CA ASP A 159 17.25 51.58 24.11
C ASP A 159 16.92 51.32 22.63
N TYR A 160 15.73 51.75 22.20
CA TYR A 160 15.34 51.65 20.80
C TYR A 160 15.59 52.95 20.03
N PRO A 161 16.55 52.96 19.07
CA PRO A 161 16.50 53.81 17.88
C PRO A 161 15.66 53.15 16.76
N ALA A 162 14.67 52.30 17.08
CA ALA A 162 13.96 51.45 16.11
C ALA A 162 12.87 52.14 15.27
N GLN A 163 12.71 53.47 15.33
CA GLN A 163 11.86 54.19 14.36
C GLN A 163 12.58 54.65 13.09
N ARG A 164 13.90 54.42 12.95
CA ARG A 164 14.66 54.95 11.80
C ARG A 164 15.00 53.98 10.66
N LEU A 165 14.76 52.67 10.79
CA LEU A 165 15.24 51.69 9.81
C LEU A 165 14.16 50.95 9.00
N LEU A 166 12.88 51.32 9.13
CA LEU A 166 11.78 50.80 8.30
C LEU A 166 11.31 51.77 7.20
N LYS A 167 12.19 52.67 6.75
CA LYS A 167 11.92 53.59 5.65
C LYS A 167 13.00 53.49 4.57
N ASP A 168 13.01 52.39 3.83
CA ASP A 168 13.26 52.48 2.38
C ASP A 168 12.84 51.19 1.63
N PRO A 169 11.65 51.16 0.99
CA PRO A 169 11.31 50.12 0.04
C PRO A 169 11.53 50.66 -1.37
N ARG A 170 12.79 50.83 -1.80
CA ARG A 170 13.22 51.02 -3.22
C ARG A 170 14.73 51.26 -3.27
N GLY A 171 15.50 50.19 -3.46
CA GLY A 171 16.93 50.27 -3.72
C GLY A 171 17.40 49.09 -4.56
N ASP A 172 17.41 49.31 -5.86
CA ASP A 172 18.30 48.71 -6.86
C ASP A 172 18.44 47.18 -6.93
N ILE A 173 17.51 46.58 -7.67
CA ILE A 173 17.75 45.36 -8.44
C ILE A 173 18.75 45.72 -9.54
N ASN A 174 20.05 45.55 -9.32
CA ASN A 174 21.07 45.32 -10.36
C ASN A 174 22.45 45.09 -9.71
N ALA A 175 22.66 43.91 -9.14
CA ALA A 175 24.00 43.40 -8.82
C ALA A 175 24.33 42.24 -9.78
N PRO A 176 25.25 42.42 -10.74
CA PRO A 176 25.75 41.33 -11.57
C PRO A 176 26.84 40.59 -10.78
N GLY A 177 26.55 39.39 -10.29
CA GLY A 177 27.56 38.58 -9.61
C GLY A 177 27.07 37.60 -8.53
N ALA A 178 25.77 37.35 -8.39
CA ALA A 178 25.29 36.30 -7.51
C ALA A 178 25.62 34.92 -8.10
N SER A 179 26.71 34.32 -7.61
CA SER A 179 26.99 32.90 -7.79
C SER A 179 25.78 32.07 -7.35
N PRO A 180 25.37 31.04 -8.12
CA PRO A 180 24.21 30.23 -7.78
C PRO A 180 24.41 29.56 -6.41
N ASN A 181 23.41 29.70 -5.54
CA ASN A 181 23.34 29.02 -4.25
C ASN A 181 23.73 27.53 -4.41
N PRO A 182 24.78 27.03 -3.74
CA PRO A 182 25.16 25.61 -3.83
C PRO A 182 24.20 24.69 -3.05
N PHE A 183 23.14 25.23 -2.43
CA PHE A 183 22.21 24.49 -1.57
C PHE A 183 21.03 23.83 -2.32
N THR A 184 21.26 23.37 -3.55
CA THR A 184 20.38 22.37 -4.19
C THR A 184 21.05 21.00 -4.22
N ASP A 185 21.64 20.60 -3.09
CA ASP A 185 21.95 19.20 -2.82
C ASP A 185 20.64 18.43 -2.64
N ARG A 186 19.99 18.13 -3.77
CA ARG A 186 19.22 16.90 -3.85
C ARG A 186 20.22 15.79 -3.54
N ILE A 187 19.99 15.07 -2.45
CA ILE A 187 20.66 13.80 -2.16
C ILE A 187 20.75 13.04 -3.49
N PRO A 188 21.95 12.71 -3.99
CA PRO A 188 22.07 11.94 -5.22
C PRO A 188 21.40 10.59 -4.96
N LEU A 189 20.17 10.46 -5.42
CA LEU A 189 19.52 9.17 -5.52
C LEU A 189 20.36 8.39 -6.54
N PRO A 190 20.88 7.21 -6.19
CA PRO A 190 21.63 6.40 -7.14
C PRO A 190 20.75 6.20 -8.38
N SER A 191 21.27 6.62 -9.54
CA SER A 191 20.58 6.44 -10.81
C SER A 191 20.44 4.94 -11.05
N LEU A 192 19.27 4.40 -10.71
CA LEU A 192 18.87 3.04 -11.06
C LEU A 192 18.75 2.98 -12.58
N ASN A 193 19.87 2.68 -13.24
CA ASN A 193 19.93 2.30 -14.65
C ASN A 193 19.05 1.07 -14.85
N SER A 194 17.80 1.33 -15.24
CA SER A 194 16.79 0.33 -15.55
C SER A 194 17.12 -0.31 -16.90
N ARG A 195 18.14 -1.16 -16.93
CA ARG A 195 18.29 -2.16 -17.98
C ARG A 195 17.17 -3.17 -17.81
N GLN A 196 16.10 -2.99 -18.59
CA GLN A 196 15.06 -3.98 -18.79
C GLN A 196 15.69 -5.26 -19.37
N HIS A 197 16.01 -6.23 -18.51
CA HIS A 197 16.24 -7.60 -18.96
C HIS A 197 14.87 -8.26 -19.12
N GLY A 198 14.48 -8.44 -20.39
CA GLY A 198 13.30 -9.19 -20.76
C GLY A 198 13.41 -10.63 -20.29
N TYR A 199 12.72 -10.96 -19.21
CA TYR A 199 12.60 -12.32 -18.72
C TYR A 199 11.58 -13.05 -19.59
N LYS A 200 12.06 -13.86 -20.54
CA LYS A 200 11.21 -14.84 -21.25
C LYS A 200 10.86 -15.94 -20.23
N GLN A 201 9.60 -15.99 -19.79
CA GLN A 201 9.05 -17.15 -19.10
C GLN A 201 9.10 -18.35 -20.06
N SER A 202 10.10 -19.21 -19.87
CA SER A 202 10.19 -20.52 -20.52
C SER A 202 9.29 -21.49 -19.77
N SER A 203 8.06 -21.66 -20.24
CA SER A 203 7.18 -22.75 -19.83
C SER A 203 7.63 -24.06 -20.50
N ASN A 204 8.61 -24.74 -19.91
CA ASN A 204 8.90 -26.14 -20.22
C ASN A 204 9.03 -26.90 -18.90
N ALA A 205 8.10 -27.83 -18.68
CA ALA A 205 8.15 -28.81 -17.60
C ALA A 205 9.35 -29.75 -17.79
N PRO A 206 10.08 -30.13 -16.73
CA PRO A 206 11.09 -31.16 -16.84
C PRO A 206 10.51 -32.53 -16.50
N THR A 207 10.67 -33.47 -17.44
CA THR A 207 10.70 -34.90 -17.17
C THR A 207 11.82 -35.24 -16.19
N ALA A 208 11.49 -36.05 -15.19
CA ALA A 208 12.36 -36.48 -14.11
C ALA A 208 13.63 -37.18 -14.61
N ALA A 209 14.78 -36.58 -14.32
CA ALA A 209 16.07 -37.26 -14.28
C ALA A 209 16.79 -36.77 -13.03
N ALA A 210 17.06 -37.72 -12.12
CA ALA A 210 17.83 -37.50 -10.90
C ALA A 210 19.24 -37.03 -11.26
N ALA A 211 19.54 -35.77 -10.94
CA ALA A 211 20.87 -35.21 -11.05
C ALA A 211 21.23 -34.54 -9.71
N ASP A 212 22.32 -35.04 -9.16
CA ASP A 212 23.09 -34.57 -8.03
C ASP A 212 23.32 -33.05 -8.13
N ASN A 213 22.47 -32.27 -7.45
CA ASN A 213 22.51 -30.81 -7.48
C ASN A 213 23.38 -30.30 -6.33
N ASP A 214 24.67 -30.39 -6.58
CA ASP A 214 25.67 -29.63 -5.85
C ASP A 214 25.30 -28.14 -5.89
N SER A 215 25.22 -27.56 -4.71
CA SER A 215 24.62 -26.27 -4.39
C SER A 215 25.46 -25.11 -4.92
N LYS A 216 25.49 -24.93 -6.24
CA LYS A 216 25.96 -23.69 -6.88
C LYS A 216 24.95 -22.58 -6.62
N ARG A 217 24.92 -22.11 -5.37
CA ARG A 217 24.31 -20.85 -4.96
C ARG A 217 24.82 -19.77 -5.90
N LEU A 218 23.93 -19.27 -6.76
CA LEU A 218 24.18 -18.11 -7.61
C LEU A 218 24.58 -16.94 -6.70
N LYS A 219 25.90 -16.70 -6.58
CA LYS A 219 26.43 -15.46 -6.02
C LYS A 219 26.09 -14.33 -6.98
N VAL A 220 24.88 -13.80 -6.87
CA VAL A 220 24.48 -12.57 -7.54
C VAL A 220 25.25 -11.44 -6.86
N SER A 221 26.47 -11.15 -7.33
CA SER A 221 27.20 -9.98 -6.86
C SER A 221 26.59 -8.75 -7.54
N VAL A 222 25.77 -8.01 -6.82
CA VAL A 222 25.30 -6.70 -7.28
C VAL A 222 26.48 -5.74 -7.20
N LYS A 223 27.06 -5.38 -8.35
CA LYS A 223 28.05 -4.30 -8.42
C LYS A 223 27.31 -2.98 -8.30
N ILE A 224 27.46 -2.31 -7.16
CA ILE A 224 27.05 -0.92 -7.01
C ILE A 224 28.18 -0.05 -7.57
N ASP A 225 27.82 0.99 -8.31
CA ASP A 225 28.75 1.97 -8.88
C ASP A 225 29.63 2.53 -7.74
N GLY A 226 30.90 2.13 -7.72
CA GLY A 226 31.81 2.35 -6.58
C GLY A 226 32.75 1.19 -6.27
N GLY A 227 32.56 0.02 -6.90
CA GLY A 227 33.53 -1.09 -6.87
C GLY A 227 33.57 -1.90 -5.57
N GLN A 228 32.83 -1.50 -4.52
CA GLN A 228 32.67 -2.32 -3.33
C GLN A 228 31.72 -3.48 -3.62
N GLN A 229 32.22 -4.71 -3.48
CA GLN A 229 31.40 -5.91 -3.53
C GLN A 229 30.49 -5.91 -2.31
N MET A 230 29.18 -5.80 -2.54
CA MET A 230 28.20 -5.89 -1.47
C MET A 230 28.21 -7.33 -0.94
N GLN A 231 28.59 -7.52 0.32
CA GLN A 231 28.45 -8.82 0.96
C GLN A 231 26.97 -9.19 1.00
N PRO A 232 26.61 -10.45 0.71
CA PRO A 232 25.22 -10.87 0.81
C PRO A 232 24.72 -10.70 2.25
N PRO A 233 23.45 -10.32 2.45
CA PRO A 233 22.88 -10.22 3.79
C PRO A 233 22.98 -11.58 4.51
N SER A 234 23.02 -11.57 5.85
CA SER A 234 23.02 -12.80 6.64
C SER A 234 21.80 -13.66 6.32
N LEU A 235 21.94 -14.98 6.49
CA LEU A 235 20.83 -15.92 6.24
C LEU A 235 19.65 -15.65 7.16
N PHE A 236 19.92 -15.28 8.42
CA PHE A 236 18.92 -14.83 9.37
C PHE A 236 18.05 -13.69 8.79
N LEU A 237 18.66 -12.62 8.26
CA LEU A 237 17.91 -11.50 7.71
C LEU A 237 17.14 -11.87 6.45
N GLN A 238 17.68 -12.77 5.63
CA GLN A 238 16.98 -13.26 4.44
C GLN A 238 15.73 -14.07 4.81
N GLU A 239 15.85 -15.00 5.75
CA GLU A 239 14.74 -15.84 6.23
C GLU A 239 13.70 -15.00 6.97
N CYS A 240 14.14 -14.08 7.84
CA CYS A 240 13.26 -13.14 8.53
C CYS A 240 12.47 -12.27 7.53
N ALA A 241 13.13 -11.68 6.53
CA ALA A 241 12.47 -10.85 5.53
C ALA A 241 11.49 -11.67 4.67
N HIS A 242 11.87 -12.90 4.32
CA HIS A 242 11.00 -13.84 3.63
C HIS A 242 9.73 -14.13 4.45
N LEU A 243 9.86 -14.61 5.68
CA LEU A 243 8.73 -14.99 6.54
C LEU A 243 7.80 -13.80 6.84
N MET A 244 8.35 -12.61 7.12
CA MET A 244 7.53 -11.41 7.34
C MET A 244 6.79 -10.98 6.07
N SER A 245 7.42 -11.10 4.90
CA SER A 245 6.75 -10.83 3.63
C SER A 245 5.69 -11.88 3.28
N LEU A 246 5.93 -13.15 3.65
CA LEU A 246 4.99 -14.25 3.47
C LEU A 246 3.77 -14.05 4.37
N LEU A 247 3.97 -13.68 5.64
CA LEU A 247 2.90 -13.36 6.59
C LEU A 247 2.00 -12.25 6.03
N SER A 248 2.62 -11.16 5.59
CA SER A 248 1.91 -10.03 4.97
C SER A 248 1.14 -10.44 3.71
N ALA A 249 1.77 -11.19 2.82
CA ALA A 249 1.16 -11.63 1.57
C ALA A 249 -0.03 -12.58 1.80
N VAL A 250 0.10 -13.53 2.72
CA VAL A 250 -0.97 -14.48 3.07
C VAL A 250 -2.12 -13.74 3.74
N ALA A 251 -1.86 -12.86 4.70
CA ALA A 251 -2.92 -12.05 5.33
C ALA A 251 -3.67 -11.16 4.32
N MET A 252 -2.97 -10.54 3.38
CA MET A 252 -3.62 -9.73 2.34
C MET A 252 -4.40 -10.58 1.33
N SER A 253 -3.98 -11.82 1.09
CA SER A 253 -4.72 -12.80 0.28
C SER A 253 -6.01 -13.23 0.98
N THR A 254 -5.98 -13.44 2.30
CA THR A 254 -7.19 -13.80 3.06
C THR A 254 -8.19 -12.65 3.12
N LEU A 255 -7.73 -11.41 3.35
CA LEU A 255 -8.59 -10.21 3.31
C LEU A 255 -9.25 -9.98 1.94
N ARG A 256 -8.63 -10.47 0.86
CA ARG A 256 -9.21 -10.41 -0.49
C ARG A 256 -10.28 -11.46 -0.78
N ASN A 257 -10.58 -12.31 0.21
CA ASN A 257 -11.61 -13.34 0.18
C ASN A 257 -11.42 -14.33 -0.98
N ASP A 258 -10.21 -14.90 -1.08
CA ASP A 258 -9.93 -15.98 -2.01
C ASP A 258 -10.72 -17.24 -1.62
N ILE A 259 -11.20 -18.01 -2.61
CA ILE A 259 -12.03 -19.20 -2.38
C ILE A 259 -11.25 -20.21 -1.53
N GLU A 260 -11.90 -20.78 -0.52
CA GLU A 260 -11.34 -21.85 0.27
C GLU A 260 -10.92 -23.04 -0.60
N GLY A 261 -9.71 -23.55 -0.37
CA GLY A 261 -9.14 -24.65 -1.15
C GLY A 261 -8.50 -24.25 -2.47
N THR A 262 -8.55 -22.97 -2.88
CA THR A 262 -7.73 -22.50 -4.00
C THR A 262 -6.32 -22.11 -3.55
N GLU A 263 -5.36 -22.27 -4.45
CA GLU A 263 -3.99 -21.83 -4.25
C GLU A 263 -3.95 -20.32 -4.03
N THR A 264 -3.27 -19.89 -2.95
CA THR A 264 -3.01 -18.47 -2.72
C THR A 264 -2.08 -17.98 -3.83
N PRO A 265 -2.46 -16.95 -4.60
CA PRO A 265 -1.66 -16.47 -5.71
C PRO A 265 -0.44 -15.71 -5.20
N LEU A 266 0.60 -16.46 -4.81
CA LEU A 266 1.87 -15.94 -4.33
C LEU A 266 2.90 -16.07 -5.45
N ILE A 267 3.68 -15.02 -5.69
CA ILE A 267 4.78 -15.02 -6.65
C ILE A 267 6.06 -14.49 -5.99
N GLN A 268 7.21 -14.81 -6.58
CA GLN A 268 8.48 -14.27 -6.11
C GLN A 268 8.57 -12.76 -6.36
N TYR A 269 8.99 -12.02 -5.34
CA TYR A 269 9.42 -10.63 -5.49
C TYR A 269 10.80 -10.59 -6.11
N VAL A 270 10.92 -9.89 -7.24
CA VAL A 270 12.21 -9.60 -7.89
C VAL A 270 12.53 -8.12 -7.65
N PRO A 271 13.65 -7.78 -6.98
CA PRO A 271 14.06 -6.38 -6.81
C PRO A 271 14.13 -5.63 -8.14
N GLY A 272 13.59 -4.42 -8.18
CA GLY A 272 13.52 -3.60 -9.39
C GLY A 272 12.41 -3.98 -10.37
N SER A 273 11.66 -5.06 -10.12
CA SER A 273 10.44 -5.33 -10.90
C SER A 273 9.42 -4.21 -10.69
N PRO A 274 8.74 -3.75 -11.75
CA PRO A 274 7.73 -2.70 -11.62
C PRO A 274 6.58 -3.21 -10.75
N TRP A 275 6.00 -2.32 -9.94
CA TRP A 275 4.80 -2.65 -9.18
C TRP A 275 3.70 -3.13 -10.12
N PRO A 276 2.91 -4.14 -9.73
CA PRO A 276 1.77 -4.54 -10.54
C PRO A 276 0.82 -3.35 -10.69
N PRO A 277 0.16 -3.17 -11.85
CA PRO A 277 -0.76 -2.08 -12.02
C PRO A 277 -1.91 -2.20 -10.99
N VAL A 278 -2.15 -1.12 -10.26
CA VAL A 278 -3.27 -1.03 -9.29
C VAL A 278 -4.60 -1.25 -10.00
N ASP A 279 -4.71 -0.70 -11.20
CA ASP A 279 -5.90 -0.78 -12.03
C ASP A 279 -5.90 -2.06 -12.89
N PRO A 280 -6.89 -2.96 -12.74
CA PRO A 280 -6.99 -4.18 -13.55
C PRO A 280 -7.12 -3.89 -15.06
N ASP A 281 -7.62 -2.71 -15.42
CA ASP A 281 -7.81 -2.33 -16.81
C ASP A 281 -6.47 -2.10 -17.53
N LYS A 282 -5.42 -1.79 -16.74
CA LYS A 282 -4.03 -1.62 -17.21
C LYS A 282 -3.24 -2.93 -17.25
N LEU A 283 -3.83 -4.06 -16.86
CA LEU A 283 -3.19 -5.37 -17.02
C LEU A 283 -3.01 -5.72 -18.50
N SER A 284 -2.02 -6.57 -18.80
CA SER A 284 -1.76 -6.99 -20.17
C SER A 284 -3.02 -7.64 -20.79
N PRO A 285 -3.29 -7.45 -22.09
CA PRO A 285 -4.47 -8.02 -22.74
C PRO A 285 -4.56 -9.54 -22.59
N HIS A 286 -3.42 -10.22 -22.54
CA HIS A 286 -3.34 -11.67 -22.32
C HIS A 286 -3.88 -12.06 -20.94
N ILE A 287 -3.41 -11.41 -19.87
CA ILE A 287 -3.88 -11.66 -18.50
C ILE A 287 -5.37 -11.29 -18.39
N ARG A 288 -5.77 -10.16 -19.01
CA ARG A 288 -7.18 -9.75 -19.06
C ARG A 288 -8.10 -10.80 -19.69
N ARG A 289 -7.68 -11.47 -20.77
CA ARG A 289 -8.48 -12.53 -21.42
C ARG A 289 -8.69 -13.75 -20.53
N GLN A 290 -7.79 -14.04 -19.59
CA GLN A 290 -7.92 -15.20 -18.70
C GLN A 290 -9.08 -15.06 -17.71
N PHE A 291 -9.42 -13.85 -17.28
CA PHE A 291 -10.55 -13.60 -16.38
C PHE A 291 -11.75 -12.88 -17.05
N HIS A 292 -11.56 -12.33 -18.25
CA HIS A 292 -12.63 -11.78 -19.08
C HIS A 292 -12.80 -12.63 -20.34
N TYR A 293 -13.54 -13.73 -20.22
CA TYR A 293 -13.94 -14.54 -21.38
C TYR A 293 -15.13 -13.92 -22.14
N GLU A 294 -15.72 -12.85 -21.61
CA GLU A 294 -17.00 -12.34 -22.08
C GLU A 294 -16.84 -11.07 -22.91
N ASN A 295 -17.67 -10.97 -23.95
CA ASN A 295 -17.83 -9.75 -24.74
C ASN A 295 -18.14 -8.55 -23.82
N THR A 296 -17.59 -7.38 -24.15
CA THR A 296 -17.81 -6.13 -23.39
C THR A 296 -19.28 -5.87 -23.11
N LEU A 297 -20.17 -6.19 -24.06
CA LEU A 297 -21.62 -6.05 -23.92
C LEU A 297 -22.18 -6.92 -22.77
N VAL A 298 -21.77 -8.18 -22.66
CA VAL A 298 -22.21 -9.09 -21.59
C VAL A 298 -21.74 -8.59 -20.22
N ILE A 299 -20.50 -8.07 -20.14
CA ILE A 299 -19.98 -7.47 -18.91
C ILE A 299 -20.80 -6.24 -18.51
N THR A 300 -21.12 -5.37 -19.47
CA THR A 300 -21.96 -4.19 -19.24
C THR A 300 -23.37 -4.59 -18.80
N CYS A 301 -24.00 -5.55 -19.48
CA CYS A 301 -25.32 -6.07 -19.09
C CYS A 301 -25.30 -6.66 -17.68
N ARG A 302 -24.32 -7.50 -17.35
CA ARG A 302 -24.20 -8.04 -15.98
C ARG A 302 -23.99 -6.95 -14.93
N SER A 303 -23.18 -5.94 -15.26
CA SER A 303 -22.99 -4.78 -14.39
C SER A 303 -24.29 -3.98 -14.20
N LEU A 304 -25.12 -3.86 -15.23
CA LEU A 304 -26.43 -3.20 -15.17
C LEU A 304 -27.43 -3.97 -14.31
N PHE A 305 -27.48 -5.30 -14.42
CA PHE A 305 -28.37 -6.14 -13.63
C PHE A 305 -27.86 -6.43 -12.21
N ASN A 306 -26.75 -5.80 -11.79
CA ASN A 306 -26.07 -6.08 -10.53
C ASN A 306 -25.79 -7.58 -10.34
N TYR A 307 -25.55 -8.31 -11.43
CA TYR A 307 -25.18 -9.71 -11.35
C TYR A 307 -23.73 -9.75 -10.83
N SER A 308 -23.61 -10.01 -9.53
CA SER A 308 -22.31 -10.06 -8.86
C SER A 308 -21.38 -11.03 -9.58
N ARG A 309 -20.08 -10.74 -9.54
CA ARG A 309 -19.05 -11.66 -10.06
C ARG A 309 -19.23 -13.01 -9.38
N ASN A 310 -19.37 -14.07 -10.17
CA ASN A 310 -19.35 -15.44 -9.65
C ASN A 310 -18.06 -15.62 -8.83
N ALA A 311 -18.12 -16.35 -7.71
CA ALA A 311 -16.98 -16.61 -6.84
C ALA A 311 -15.73 -17.00 -7.66
N LYS A 312 -15.90 -17.90 -8.65
CA LYS A 312 -14.81 -18.32 -9.56
C LYS A 312 -14.16 -17.15 -10.30
N THR A 313 -14.95 -16.21 -10.83
CA THR A 313 -14.43 -15.03 -11.52
C THR A 313 -13.75 -14.05 -10.58
N THR A 314 -14.21 -13.95 -9.33
CA THR A 314 -13.55 -13.17 -8.27
C THR A 314 -12.19 -13.76 -7.94
N THR A 315 -12.09 -15.08 -7.81
CA THR A 315 -10.81 -15.77 -7.58
C THR A 315 -9.85 -15.62 -8.75
N LEU A 316 -10.29 -15.81 -9.99
CA LEU A 316 -9.44 -15.57 -11.16
C LEU A 316 -8.96 -14.11 -11.24
N TYR A 317 -9.87 -13.17 -10.94
CA TYR A 317 -9.54 -11.75 -10.86
C TYR A 317 -8.54 -11.44 -9.74
N ASN A 318 -8.62 -12.16 -8.61
CA ASN A 318 -7.68 -12.03 -7.53
C ASN A 318 -6.31 -12.63 -7.87
N ALA A 319 -6.31 -13.82 -8.47
CA ALA A 319 -5.13 -14.54 -8.93
C ALA A 319 -4.33 -13.77 -10.00
N ALA A 320 -5.01 -12.95 -10.81
CA ALA A 320 -4.35 -12.05 -11.76
C ALA A 320 -3.50 -10.95 -11.10
N ARG A 321 -3.63 -10.76 -9.77
CA ARG A 321 -2.86 -9.78 -8.97
C ARG A 321 -2.21 -10.51 -7.80
N PRO A 322 -1.20 -11.35 -8.07
CA PRO A 322 -0.57 -12.14 -7.04
C PRO A 322 0.25 -11.26 -6.09
N PHE A 323 0.34 -11.69 -4.82
CA PHE A 323 1.19 -11.04 -3.85
C PHE A 323 2.63 -11.49 -4.03
N ARG A 324 3.56 -10.54 -3.92
CA ARG A 324 4.98 -10.80 -4.10
C ARG A 324 5.62 -11.10 -2.74
N VAL A 325 6.28 -12.25 -2.63
CA VAL A 325 6.99 -12.69 -1.42
C VAL A 325 8.50 -12.60 -1.67
N LEU A 326 9.24 -12.00 -0.72
CA LEU A 326 10.70 -11.93 -0.78
C LEU A 326 11.28 -13.34 -0.75
N GLY A 327 12.17 -13.68 -1.68
CA GLY A 327 12.75 -15.03 -1.77
C GLY A 327 11.91 -16.04 -2.56
N GLY A 328 10.62 -15.77 -2.81
CA GLY A 328 9.70 -16.74 -3.43
C GLY A 328 8.92 -17.51 -2.37
N VAL A 329 8.18 -18.52 -2.79
CA VAL A 329 7.51 -19.48 -1.89
C VAL A 329 7.88 -20.87 -2.37
N SER A 330 8.35 -21.71 -1.48
CA SER A 330 8.72 -23.09 -1.78
C SER A 330 7.49 -23.99 -1.93
N ASP A 331 7.63 -25.08 -2.68
CA ASP A 331 6.54 -26.05 -2.87
C ASP A 331 6.07 -26.67 -1.54
N ALA A 332 7.00 -26.85 -0.59
CA ALA A 332 6.69 -27.34 0.76
C ALA A 332 5.83 -26.35 1.56
N GLU A 333 6.14 -25.05 1.49
CA GLU A 333 5.33 -24.00 2.12
C GLU A 333 3.94 -23.93 1.49
N ILE A 334 3.86 -24.02 0.16
CA ILE A 334 2.57 -24.07 -0.56
C ILE A 334 1.76 -25.28 -0.08
N GLN A 335 2.37 -26.46 0.03
CA GLN A 335 1.68 -27.66 0.50
C GLN A 335 1.17 -27.50 1.94
N LEU A 336 1.98 -26.94 2.85
CA LEU A 336 1.56 -26.67 4.22
C LEU A 336 0.43 -25.65 4.29
N LEU A 337 0.49 -24.59 3.48
CA LEU A 337 -0.57 -23.59 3.35
C LEU A 337 -1.85 -24.19 2.76
N GLN A 338 -1.76 -25.14 1.82
CA GLN A 338 -2.90 -25.86 1.28
C GLN A 338 -3.53 -26.81 2.30
N ASN A 339 -2.72 -27.42 3.16
CA ASN A 339 -3.18 -28.29 4.23
C ASN A 339 -3.92 -27.53 5.34
N ALA A 340 -3.56 -26.26 5.58
CA ALA A 340 -4.28 -25.38 6.51
C ALA A 340 -5.67 -25.02 5.97
N ARG A 341 -6.72 -25.56 6.62
CA ARG A 341 -8.12 -25.33 6.25
C ARG A 341 -8.62 -23.99 6.78
N GLY A 342 -9.05 -23.13 5.87
CA GLY A 342 -9.63 -21.83 6.17
C GLY A 342 -8.61 -20.68 6.06
N PRO A 343 -9.05 -19.46 5.71
CA PRO A 343 -8.15 -18.32 5.54
C PRO A 343 -7.40 -17.96 6.84
N SER A 344 -8.10 -17.87 7.97
CA SER A 344 -7.49 -17.52 9.26
C SER A 344 -6.41 -18.53 9.69
N ALA A 345 -6.63 -19.83 9.44
CA ALA A 345 -5.67 -20.88 9.74
C ALA A 345 -4.36 -20.72 8.96
N LYS A 346 -4.43 -20.29 7.69
CA LYS A 346 -3.24 -20.03 6.87
C LYS A 346 -2.41 -18.89 7.43
N VAL A 347 -3.04 -17.79 7.85
CA VAL A 347 -2.32 -16.65 8.45
C VAL A 347 -1.71 -17.05 9.79
N ALA A 348 -2.47 -17.76 10.64
CA ALA A 348 -2.00 -18.26 11.92
C ALA A 348 -0.79 -19.20 11.77
N LEU A 349 -0.82 -20.10 10.78
CA LEU A 349 0.29 -21.00 10.48
C LEU A 349 1.59 -20.23 10.17
N VAL A 350 1.54 -19.23 9.29
CA VAL A 350 2.73 -18.42 8.98
C VAL A 350 3.17 -17.59 10.18
N SER A 351 2.24 -17.08 10.98
CA SER A 351 2.55 -16.38 12.23
C SER A 351 3.31 -17.28 13.21
N PHE A 352 2.91 -18.56 13.33
CA PHE A 352 3.66 -19.54 14.12
C PHE A 352 5.05 -19.82 13.56
N TRP A 353 5.23 -19.89 12.24
CA TRP A 353 6.57 -20.03 11.64
C TRP A 353 7.48 -18.85 12.00
N VAL A 354 6.96 -17.61 11.98
CA VAL A 354 7.71 -16.42 12.41
C VAL A 354 8.09 -16.53 13.88
N GLN A 355 7.16 -16.90 14.76
CA GLN A 355 7.42 -17.03 16.20
C GLN A 355 8.43 -18.14 16.51
N GLU A 356 8.29 -19.30 15.88
CA GLU A 356 9.23 -20.42 15.98
C GLU A 356 10.63 -20.01 15.52
N PHE A 357 10.72 -19.33 14.38
CA PHE A 357 11.97 -18.79 13.85
C PHE A 357 12.65 -17.84 14.86
N ILE A 358 11.91 -16.88 15.42
CA ILE A 358 12.45 -15.95 16.44
C ILE A 358 12.95 -16.71 17.68
N ALA A 359 12.18 -17.69 18.16
CA ALA A 359 12.56 -18.49 19.32
C ALA A 359 13.85 -19.28 19.06
N ARG A 360 13.93 -19.97 17.91
CA ARG A 360 15.11 -20.75 17.49
C ARG A 360 16.35 -19.88 17.37
N GLU A 361 16.24 -18.73 16.72
CA GLU A 361 17.36 -17.82 16.50
C GLU A 361 17.82 -17.11 17.78
N THR A 362 16.90 -16.89 18.72
CA THR A 362 17.23 -16.39 20.06
C THR A 362 18.05 -17.43 20.83
N MET A 363 17.64 -18.71 20.80
CA MET A 363 18.38 -19.80 21.47
C MET A 363 19.77 -20.03 20.86
N ASN A 364 19.90 -19.82 19.54
CA ASN A 364 21.18 -19.92 18.83
C ASN A 364 22.10 -18.69 19.02
N GLY A 365 21.61 -17.62 19.64
CA GLY A 365 22.35 -16.38 19.82
C GLY A 365 22.50 -15.52 18.56
N SER A 366 21.80 -15.83 17.47
CA SER A 366 21.83 -15.08 16.19
C SER A 366 21.29 -13.65 16.31
N VAL A 367 20.46 -13.40 17.34
CA VAL A 367 19.87 -12.10 17.64
C VAL A 367 20.75 -11.29 18.61
N GLY A 368 21.89 -11.85 19.07
CA GLY A 368 22.79 -11.23 20.04
C GLY A 368 22.36 -11.46 21.49
N ASN A 369 22.98 -10.75 22.43
CA ASN A 369 22.66 -10.84 23.87
C ASN A 369 21.44 -9.97 24.21
N VAL A 370 20.31 -10.24 23.57
CA VAL A 370 19.05 -9.51 23.77
C VAL A 370 18.32 -10.10 24.97
N SER A 371 17.80 -9.23 25.85
CA SER A 371 17.07 -9.67 27.04
C SER A 371 15.71 -10.29 26.68
N GLY A 372 15.31 -11.31 27.45
CA GLY A 372 14.02 -12.01 27.26
C GLY A 372 12.79 -11.09 27.13
N PRO A 373 12.65 -9.99 27.90
CA PRO A 373 11.53 -9.06 27.77
C PRO A 373 11.41 -8.41 26.38
N ILE A 374 12.53 -8.17 25.69
CA ILE A 374 12.52 -7.59 24.33
C ILE A 374 11.97 -8.61 23.34
N ILE A 375 12.38 -9.87 23.44
CA ILE A 375 11.86 -10.95 22.59
C ILE A 375 10.37 -11.16 22.84
N SER A 376 9.94 -11.12 24.11
CA SER A 376 8.52 -11.17 24.47
C SER A 376 7.74 -10.00 23.85
N ARG A 377 8.34 -8.81 23.75
CA ARG A 377 7.70 -7.66 23.09
C ARG A 377 7.54 -7.90 21.60
N LEU A 378 8.53 -8.48 20.91
CA LEU A 378 8.42 -8.83 19.50
C LEU A 378 7.26 -9.80 19.24
N THR A 379 7.13 -10.85 20.06
CA THR A 379 6.01 -11.80 19.94
C THR A 379 4.67 -11.14 20.22
N GLN A 380 4.63 -10.18 21.16
CA GLN A 380 3.43 -9.39 21.42
C GLN A 380 3.06 -8.53 20.20
N GLU A 381 4.00 -7.82 19.58
CA GLU A 381 3.72 -6.98 18.41
C GLU A 381 3.25 -7.82 17.20
N ILE A 382 3.78 -9.03 17.02
CA ILE A 382 3.26 -9.98 16.02
C ILE A 382 1.81 -10.32 16.33
N SER A 383 1.50 -10.65 17.59
CA SER A 383 0.15 -11.00 18.04
C SER A 383 -0.82 -9.82 17.93
N ASP A 384 -0.39 -8.62 18.29
CA ASP A 384 -1.19 -7.40 18.18
C ASP A 384 -1.55 -7.13 16.71
N GLY A 385 -0.63 -7.41 15.78
CA GLY A 385 -0.92 -7.36 14.35
C GLY A 385 -1.88 -8.46 13.85
N MET A 386 -2.07 -9.55 14.60
CA MET A 386 -3.02 -10.62 14.24
C MET A 386 -4.43 -10.41 14.79
N LEU A 387 -4.60 -9.55 15.79
CA LEU A 387 -5.89 -9.30 16.48
C LEU A 387 -6.74 -8.21 15.82
N LEU A 388 -6.13 -7.43 14.92
CA LEU A 388 -6.78 -6.42 14.08
C LEU A 388 -7.33 -7.06 12.81
#